data_AF-A0AA42S610-F1
#
_entry.id   AF-A0AA42S610-F1
#
_cell.length_a   1.000
_cell.length_b   1.000
_cell.length_c   1.000
_cell.angle_alpha   90.00
_cell.angle_beta   90.00
_cell.angle_gamma   90.00
#
_symmetry.space_group_name_H-M   'P 1'
#
loop_
_entity.id
_entity.type
_entity.pdbx_description
1 polymer ?
#
loop_
_entity_poly.entity_id
_entity_poly.type
_entity_poly.pdbx_seq_one_letter_code
_entity_poly.pdbx_strand_id
1 'polypeptide(L)'
;MMQRNGYLRCPARQQGQAIVEGLLMLPLMAVLVWAVSWVGGLQFSAQQLSQVSRKTAMFGALGQPVAPAHSMVAAGLRQRILELPGIAPSNMSVLQGEWFGDGLRLLSVYARAMPSRKGQAQIIARHAHVAIGAGHAHGDADARRRIGNAPTAWSQVERASLAQARRVGPATRRMDGPWRRAALQTDWLSAWADVVPPDRLGIRKGRKP
;
A
#
# COMPACT_ATOMS: atom_id res chain seq x y z
N MET A 1 -85.89 5.15 -9.85
CA MET A 1 -85.34 4.51 -11.07
C MET A 1 -83.95 5.10 -11.31
N MET A 2 -82.85 4.59 -10.72
CA MET A 2 -82.09 3.35 -11.00
C MET A 2 -81.54 3.27 -12.44
N GLN A 3 -80.23 3.50 -12.62
CA GLN A 3 -79.32 2.53 -13.24
C GLN A 3 -77.83 2.91 -13.05
N ARG A 4 -77.07 1.95 -12.52
CA ARG A 4 -75.62 1.93 -12.33
C ARG A 4 -74.93 1.68 -13.67
N ASN A 5 -73.96 2.51 -14.05
CA ASN A 5 -72.97 2.14 -15.07
C ASN A 5 -71.89 1.24 -14.41
N GLY A 6 -72.00 -0.06 -14.65
CA GLY A 6 -70.99 -1.04 -14.30
C GLY A 6 -69.81 -0.95 -15.27
N TYR A 7 -68.60 -0.77 -14.73
CA TYR A 7 -67.37 -0.97 -15.46
C TYR A 7 -67.28 -2.42 -15.94
N LEU A 8 -67.31 -2.65 -17.26
CA LEU A 8 -66.95 -3.92 -17.87
C LEU A 8 -65.44 -4.11 -17.71
N ARG A 9 -65.04 -4.81 -16.64
CA ARG A 9 -63.72 -5.45 -16.58
C ARG A 9 -63.72 -6.61 -17.57
N CYS A 10 -63.04 -6.44 -18.70
CA CYS A 10 -62.65 -7.59 -19.52
C CYS A 10 -61.67 -8.46 -18.71
N PRO A 11 -61.99 -9.73 -18.39
CA PRO A 11 -60.99 -10.64 -17.88
C PRO A 11 -60.06 -10.97 -19.06
N ALA A 12 -58.84 -10.44 -19.01
CA ALA A 12 -57.80 -10.87 -19.94
C ALA A 12 -57.66 -12.39 -19.82
N ARG A 13 -57.77 -13.10 -20.96
CA ARG A 13 -57.52 -14.56 -21.05
C ARG A 13 -56.06 -14.82 -20.67
N GLN A 14 -55.83 -15.06 -19.38
CA GLN A 14 -54.51 -15.17 -18.76
C GLN A 14 -54.03 -16.63 -18.62
N GLN A 15 -54.75 -17.60 -19.19
CA GLN A 15 -54.60 -19.03 -18.86
C GLN A 15 -53.63 -19.83 -19.75
N GLY A 16 -53.06 -19.25 -20.81
CA GLY A 16 -52.02 -19.90 -21.63
C GLY A 16 -50.67 -19.18 -21.63
N GLN A 17 -50.69 -17.87 -21.40
CA GLN A 17 -49.49 -17.03 -21.45
C GLN A 17 -48.54 -17.30 -20.28
N ALA A 18 -49.07 -17.56 -19.08
CA ALA A 18 -48.25 -17.82 -17.90
C ALA A 18 -47.36 -19.08 -18.04
N ILE A 19 -47.83 -20.11 -18.76
CA ILE A 19 -47.06 -21.34 -18.98
C ILE A 19 -45.93 -21.08 -19.98
N VAL A 20 -46.22 -20.37 -21.07
CA VAL A 20 -45.21 -20.00 -22.08
C VAL A 20 -44.16 -19.05 -21.48
N GLU A 21 -44.59 -18.08 -20.68
CA GLU A 21 -43.72 -17.15 -19.98
C GLU A 21 -42.86 -17.86 -18.93
N GLY A 22 -43.43 -18.78 -18.14
CA GLY A 22 -42.67 -19.60 -17.20
C GLY A 22 -41.64 -20.50 -17.87
N LEU A 23 -42.00 -21.09 -19.03
CA LEU A 23 -41.09 -21.94 -19.81
C LEU A 23 -39.91 -21.16 -20.40
N LEU A 24 -40.08 -19.85 -20.66
CA LEU A 24 -39.00 -18.98 -21.12
C LEU A 24 -38.19 -18.39 -19.96
N MET A 25 -38.82 -18.06 -18.84
CA MET A 25 -38.16 -17.43 -17.69
C MET A 25 -37.27 -18.41 -16.93
N LEU A 26 -37.67 -19.68 -16.79
CA LEU A 26 -36.86 -20.71 -16.10
C LEU A 26 -35.47 -20.93 -16.72
N PRO A 27 -35.31 -21.19 -18.03
CA PRO A 27 -33.99 -21.34 -18.63
C PRO A 27 -33.20 -20.03 -18.61
N LEU A 28 -33.87 -18.89 -18.78
CA LEU A 28 -33.21 -17.57 -18.67
C LEU A 28 -32.60 -17.37 -17.27
N MET A 29 -33.36 -17.67 -16.22
CA MET A 29 -32.87 -17.60 -14.84
C MET A 29 -31.74 -18.59 -14.60
N ALA A 30 -31.83 -19.82 -15.11
CA ALA A 30 -30.76 -20.82 -14.98
C ALA A 30 -29.45 -20.33 -15.64
N VAL A 31 -29.53 -19.75 -16.83
CA VAL A 31 -28.38 -19.16 -17.53
C VAL A 31 -27.80 -17.98 -16.75
N LEU A 32 -28.65 -17.11 -16.18
CA LEU A 32 -28.20 -15.98 -15.35
C LEU A 32 -27.47 -16.44 -14.09
N VAL A 33 -28.03 -17.41 -13.35
CA VAL A 33 -27.38 -17.97 -12.16
C VAL A 33 -26.06 -18.64 -12.52
N TRP A 34 -26.00 -19.34 -13.65
CA TRP A 34 -24.77 -19.93 -14.17
C TRP A 34 -23.72 -18.87 -14.50
N ALA A 35 -24.11 -17.79 -15.20
CA ALA A 35 -23.23 -16.69 -15.55
C ALA A 35 -22.70 -15.95 -14.30
N VAL A 36 -23.57 -15.64 -13.33
CA VAL A 36 -23.16 -15.00 -12.07
C VAL A 36 -22.19 -15.88 -11.28
N SER A 37 -22.47 -17.19 -11.20
CA SER A 37 -21.57 -18.15 -10.52
C SER A 37 -20.21 -18.24 -11.21
N TRP A 38 -20.18 -18.18 -12.54
CA TRP A 38 -18.96 -18.18 -13.34
C TRP A 38 -18.12 -16.92 -13.11
N VAL A 39 -18.75 -15.74 -13.22
CA VAL A 39 -18.09 -14.44 -13.00
C VAL A 39 -17.59 -14.33 -11.56
N GLY A 40 -18.38 -14.76 -10.58
CA GLY A 40 -17.99 -14.79 -9.18
C GLY A 40 -16.76 -15.67 -8.93
N GLY A 41 -16.71 -16.87 -9.53
CA GLY A 41 -15.55 -17.75 -9.42
C GLY A 41 -14.26 -17.16 -10.03
N LEU A 42 -14.37 -16.43 -11.15
CA LEU A 42 -13.24 -15.72 -11.75
C LEU A 42 -12.78 -14.55 -10.88
N GLN A 43 -13.72 -13.74 -10.37
CA GLN A 43 -13.41 -12.60 -9.50
C GLN A 43 -12.74 -13.06 -8.21
N PHE A 44 -13.25 -14.11 -7.57
CA PHE A 44 -12.66 -14.69 -6.38
C PHE A 44 -11.22 -15.18 -6.64
N SER A 45 -11.01 -15.90 -7.75
CA SER A 45 -9.68 -16.37 -8.17
C SER A 45 -8.71 -15.20 -8.40
N ALA A 46 -9.19 -14.12 -9.04
CA ALA A 46 -8.40 -12.92 -9.28
C ALA A 46 -8.03 -12.18 -7.98
N GLN A 47 -8.95 -12.12 -7.01
CA GLN A 47 -8.73 -11.53 -5.70
C GLN A 47 -7.71 -12.33 -4.89
N GLN A 48 -7.86 -13.66 -4.84
CA GLN A 48 -6.88 -14.52 -4.17
C GLN A 48 -5.48 -14.36 -4.74
N LEU A 49 -5.36 -14.35 -6.07
CA LEU A 49 -4.07 -14.16 -6.72
C LEU A 49 -3.44 -12.81 -6.40
N SER A 50 -4.25 -11.75 -6.24
CA SER A 50 -3.76 -10.44 -5.81
C SER A 50 -3.27 -10.42 -4.37
N GLN A 51 -3.90 -11.15 -3.47
CA GLN A 51 -3.45 -11.23 -2.07
C GLN A 51 -2.17 -12.06 -1.97
N VAL A 52 -2.09 -13.17 -2.70
CA VAL A 52 -0.90 -14.01 -2.77
C VAL A 52 0.28 -13.24 -3.37
N SER A 53 0.11 -12.53 -4.48
CA SER A 53 1.22 -11.79 -5.10
C SER A 53 1.80 -10.72 -4.17
N ARG A 54 0.95 -9.97 -3.46
CA ARG A 54 1.37 -8.94 -2.50
C ARG A 54 2.07 -9.54 -1.29
N LYS A 55 1.47 -10.56 -0.67
CA LYS A 55 2.06 -11.25 0.48
C LYS A 55 3.43 -11.82 0.14
N THR A 56 3.55 -12.44 -1.03
CA THR A 56 4.82 -12.98 -1.53
C THR A 56 5.83 -11.89 -1.84
N ALA A 57 5.43 -10.78 -2.47
CA ALA A 57 6.33 -9.66 -2.70
C ALA A 57 6.83 -9.05 -1.39
N MET A 58 5.98 -8.95 -0.36
CA MET A 58 6.38 -8.49 0.96
C MET A 58 7.33 -9.47 1.67
N PHE A 59 7.08 -10.77 1.61
CA PHE A 59 8.01 -11.76 2.17
C PHE A 59 9.36 -11.79 1.45
N GLY A 60 9.34 -11.73 0.11
CA GLY A 60 10.57 -11.60 -0.67
C GLY A 60 11.31 -10.30 -0.35
N ALA A 61 10.58 -9.21 -0.04
CA ALA A 61 11.17 -7.95 0.39
C ALA A 61 11.82 -8.01 1.77
N LEU A 62 11.30 -8.87 2.65
CA LEU A 62 11.88 -9.16 3.98
C LEU A 62 13.02 -10.20 3.92
N GLY A 63 13.38 -10.69 2.73
CA GLY A 63 14.39 -11.73 2.57
C GLY A 63 13.96 -13.12 3.05
N GLN A 64 12.66 -13.32 3.28
CA GLN A 64 12.13 -14.62 3.71
C GLN A 64 11.98 -15.58 2.51
N PRO A 65 12.25 -16.88 2.71
CA PRO A 65 12.07 -17.87 1.66
C PRO A 65 10.61 -17.91 1.25
N VAL A 66 10.38 -17.72 -0.05
CA VAL A 66 9.04 -17.78 -0.61
C VAL A 66 8.61 -19.23 -0.70
N ALA A 67 7.83 -19.69 0.27
CA ALA A 67 7.22 -21.01 0.20
C ALA A 67 6.28 -21.07 -1.03
N PRO A 68 6.30 -22.17 -1.79
CA PRO A 68 5.32 -22.36 -2.86
C PRO A 68 3.92 -22.23 -2.26
N ALA A 69 3.08 -21.41 -2.89
CA ALA A 69 1.73 -21.20 -2.43
C ALA A 69 1.01 -22.56 -2.42
N HIS A 70 0.63 -23.04 -1.23
CA HIS A 70 -0.20 -24.24 -1.06
C HIS A 70 -1.67 -23.94 -1.47
N SER A 71 -1.88 -23.11 -2.49
CA SER A 71 -3.20 -22.77 -2.99
C SER A 71 -3.65 -23.82 -4.01
N MET A 72 -4.93 -24.20 -3.96
CA MET A 72 -5.60 -25.10 -4.91
C MET A 72 -5.52 -24.68 -6.39
N VAL A 73 -4.96 -23.51 -6.66
CA VAL A 73 -4.69 -22.97 -7.98
C VAL A 73 -3.20 -23.17 -8.24
N ALA A 74 -2.84 -23.93 -9.27
CA ALA A 74 -1.45 -24.15 -9.69
C ALA A 74 -0.78 -22.79 -9.99
N ALA A 75 -0.21 -22.20 -8.95
CA ALA A 75 0.26 -20.83 -8.93
C ALA A 75 1.73 -20.83 -9.35
N GLY A 76 1.98 -20.60 -10.63
CA GLY A 76 3.34 -20.36 -11.10
C GLY A 76 3.84 -19.04 -10.53
N LEU A 77 4.85 -19.10 -9.67
CA LEU A 77 5.47 -17.93 -9.09
C LEU A 77 6.86 -17.72 -9.68
N ARG A 78 7.12 -16.53 -10.23
CA ARG A 78 8.47 -16.11 -10.60
C ARG A 78 8.81 -14.80 -9.91
N GLN A 79 10.02 -14.74 -9.38
CA GLN A 79 10.57 -13.56 -8.75
C GLN A 79 11.73 -13.03 -9.59
N ARG A 80 11.78 -11.71 -9.78
CA ARG A 80 12.89 -11.01 -10.42
C ARG A 80 13.28 -9.83 -9.56
N ILE A 81 14.56 -9.72 -9.23
CA ILE A 81 15.12 -8.55 -8.55
C ILE A 81 15.89 -7.77 -9.61
N LEU A 82 15.60 -6.48 -9.72
CA LEU A 82 16.30 -5.55 -10.61
C LEU A 82 16.91 -4.44 -9.76
N GLU A 83 18.22 -4.23 -9.87
CA GLU A 83 18.87 -3.02 -9.36
C GLU A 83 18.28 -1.80 -10.08
N LEU A 84 17.90 -0.74 -9.36
CA LEU A 84 17.42 0.52 -9.97
C LEU A 84 18.46 1.64 -9.80
N PRO A 85 19.58 1.60 -10.56
CA PRO A 85 20.50 2.72 -10.60
C PRO A 85 19.86 3.91 -11.33
N GLY A 86 20.04 5.13 -10.80
CA GLY A 86 19.78 6.36 -11.54
C GLY A 86 18.31 6.72 -11.81
N ILE A 87 17.38 6.41 -10.89
CA ILE A 87 16.01 6.94 -10.96
C ILE A 87 16.01 8.47 -10.81
N ALA A 88 16.89 8.98 -9.95
CA ALA A 88 16.96 10.40 -9.66
C ALA A 88 17.71 11.15 -10.77
N PRO A 89 17.29 12.40 -11.08
CA PRO A 89 18.06 13.26 -11.97
C PRO A 89 19.47 13.48 -11.42
N SER A 90 20.41 13.86 -12.29
CA SER A 90 21.86 13.93 -11.97
C SER A 90 22.16 14.79 -10.74
N ASN A 91 21.43 15.88 -10.52
CA ASN A 91 21.53 16.75 -9.36
C ASN A 91 21.07 16.12 -8.02
N MET A 92 20.34 15.00 -8.07
CA MET A 92 19.83 14.26 -6.91
C MET A 92 20.47 12.87 -6.75
N SER A 93 21.41 12.51 -7.61
CA SER A 93 22.10 11.20 -7.57
C SER A 93 22.84 10.95 -6.26
N VAL A 94 23.47 11.99 -5.68
CA VAL A 94 24.14 11.93 -4.37
C VAL A 94 23.13 11.62 -3.26
N LEU A 95 21.98 12.30 -3.25
CA LEU A 95 20.91 12.04 -2.28
C LEU A 95 20.32 10.64 -2.44
N GLN A 96 20.15 10.18 -3.68
CA GLN A 96 19.71 8.80 -3.95
C GLN A 96 20.70 7.79 -3.38
N GLY A 97 22.00 8.01 -3.59
CA GLY A 97 23.07 7.18 -3.03
C GLY A 97 23.10 7.21 -1.50
N GLU A 98 22.92 8.37 -0.87
CA GLU A 98 22.91 8.48 0.59
C GLU A 98 21.66 7.84 1.24
N TRP A 99 20.48 8.01 0.64
CA TRP A 99 19.23 7.49 1.20
C TRP A 99 19.03 6.00 0.98
N PHE A 100 19.41 5.52 -0.20
CA PHE A 100 19.11 4.15 -0.60
C PHE A 100 20.36 3.27 -0.74
N GLY A 101 21.56 3.86 -0.80
CA GLY A 101 22.82 3.13 -1.00
C GLY A 101 22.80 2.25 -2.25
N ASP A 102 23.51 1.12 -2.18
CA ASP A 102 23.42 0.02 -3.15
C ASP A 102 22.14 -0.83 -2.97
N GLY A 103 21.23 -0.38 -2.10
CA GLY A 103 20.09 -1.18 -1.62
C GLY A 103 18.82 -0.99 -2.43
N LEU A 104 18.71 0.06 -3.27
CA LEU A 104 17.48 0.32 -4.02
C LEU A 104 17.32 -0.70 -5.14
N ARG A 105 16.47 -1.69 -4.89
CA ARG A 105 16.14 -2.71 -5.90
C ARG A 105 14.64 -2.80 -6.04
N LEU A 106 14.19 -3.13 -7.24
CA LEU A 106 12.80 -3.42 -7.52
C LEU A 106 12.61 -4.93 -7.53
N LEU A 107 11.89 -5.41 -6.54
CA LEU A 107 11.42 -6.78 -6.47
C LEU A 107 10.13 -6.89 -7.30
N SER A 108 10.15 -7.71 -8.33
CA SER A 108 9.00 -8.00 -9.20
C SER A 108 8.55 -9.44 -8.98
N VAL A 109 7.28 -9.62 -8.64
CA VAL A 109 6.66 -10.94 -8.43
C VAL A 109 5.58 -11.16 -9.49
N TYR A 110 5.74 -12.25 -10.22
CA TYR A 110 4.84 -12.73 -11.26
C TYR A 110 4.06 -13.91 -10.68
N ALA A 111 2.74 -13.77 -10.56
CA ALA A 111 1.86 -14.83 -10.09
C ALA A 111 0.88 -15.21 -11.22
N ARG A 112 0.77 -16.50 -11.53
CA ARG A 112 -0.13 -17.00 -12.57
C ARG A 112 -1.03 -18.08 -12.03
N ALA A 113 -2.33 -17.96 -12.27
CA ALA A 113 -3.37 -18.92 -11.92
C ALA A 113 -4.01 -19.53 -13.18
N MET A 114 -4.34 -20.81 -13.11
CA MET A 114 -5.17 -21.50 -14.09
C MET A 114 -6.39 -22.09 -13.35
N PRO A 115 -7.49 -21.32 -13.18
CA PRO A 115 -8.75 -21.85 -12.69
C PRO A 115 -9.28 -22.81 -13.78
N SER A 116 -9.08 -24.12 -13.57
CA SER A 116 -9.61 -25.14 -14.48
C SER A 116 -11.01 -25.54 -14.04
N ARG A 117 -12.01 -25.29 -14.88
CA ARG A 117 -13.33 -25.92 -14.79
C ARG A 117 -13.67 -26.47 -16.16
N LYS A 118 -13.71 -27.82 -16.26
CA LYS A 118 -14.14 -28.63 -17.42
C LYS A 118 -14.10 -27.89 -18.77
N GLY A 119 -12.91 -27.76 -19.36
CA GLY A 119 -12.76 -27.51 -20.80
C GLY A 119 -12.22 -26.14 -21.24
N GLN A 120 -12.22 -25.12 -20.38
CA GLN A 120 -11.58 -23.83 -20.70
C GLN A 120 -10.76 -23.33 -19.51
N ALA A 121 -9.43 -23.37 -19.65
CA ALA A 121 -8.51 -22.80 -18.67
C ALA A 121 -8.23 -21.33 -19.03
N GLN A 122 -8.86 -20.40 -18.32
CA GLN A 122 -8.53 -18.97 -18.46
C GLN A 122 -7.30 -18.64 -17.61
N ILE A 123 -6.20 -18.22 -18.22
CA ILE A 123 -4.99 -17.87 -17.46
C ILE A 123 -5.17 -16.49 -16.86
N ILE A 124 -5.11 -16.39 -15.52
CA ILE A 124 -5.07 -15.11 -14.81
C ILE A 124 -3.62 -14.86 -14.40
N ALA A 125 -3.03 -13.74 -14.82
CA ALA A 125 -1.68 -13.34 -14.43
C ALA A 125 -1.70 -12.01 -13.66
N ARG A 126 -0.84 -11.90 -12.64
CA ARG A 126 -0.67 -10.69 -11.83
C ARG A 126 0.80 -10.37 -11.64
N HIS A 127 1.09 -9.08 -11.65
CA HIS A 127 2.40 -8.51 -11.39
C HIS A 127 2.33 -7.64 -10.14
N ALA A 128 3.25 -7.84 -9.21
CA ALA A 128 3.43 -6.97 -8.06
C ALA A 128 4.88 -6.50 -8.03
N HIS A 129 5.08 -5.20 -7.81
CA HIS A 129 6.40 -4.59 -7.72
C HIS A 129 6.54 -3.96 -6.34
N VAL A 130 7.67 -4.21 -5.68
CA VAL A 130 8.01 -3.64 -4.38
C VAL A 130 9.42 -3.09 -4.45
N ALA A 131 9.60 -1.83 -4.08
CA ALA A 131 10.93 -1.26 -3.90
C ALA A 131 11.50 -1.76 -2.57
N ILE A 132 12.59 -2.50 -2.63
CA ILE A 132 13.39 -2.92 -1.47
C ILE A 132 14.54 -1.96 -1.28
N GLY A 133 14.96 -1.78 -0.02
CA GLY A 133 15.96 -0.79 0.35
C GLY A 133 15.49 0.67 0.28
N ALA A 134 14.19 0.91 0.06
CA ALA A 134 13.57 2.22 -0.12
C ALA A 134 13.49 3.11 1.16
N GLY A 135 14.42 2.95 2.10
CA GLY A 135 14.54 3.81 3.29
C GLY A 135 14.05 3.23 4.61
N HIS A 136 13.59 1.97 4.65
CA HIS A 136 13.30 1.29 5.92
C HIS A 136 14.59 0.93 6.68
N ALA A 137 14.57 1.11 8.00
CA ALA A 137 15.65 0.70 8.90
C ALA A 137 15.19 -0.47 9.78
N HIS A 138 16.04 -1.47 9.97
CA HIS A 138 15.72 -2.68 10.75
C HIS A 138 15.68 -2.46 12.28
N GLY A 139 15.93 -1.23 12.73
CA GLY A 139 15.95 -0.82 14.12
C GLY A 139 16.80 0.44 14.31
N ASP A 140 16.89 0.93 15.55
CA ASP A 140 17.52 2.22 15.86
C ASP A 140 19.00 2.29 15.47
N ALA A 141 19.74 1.19 15.64
CA ALA A 141 21.14 1.15 15.25
C ALA A 141 21.32 1.26 13.73
N ASP A 142 20.43 0.63 12.95
CA ASP A 142 20.39 0.75 11.50
C ASP A 142 19.97 2.17 11.07
N ALA A 143 18.95 2.72 11.72
CA ALA A 143 18.48 4.09 11.48
C ALA A 143 19.59 5.11 11.77
N ARG A 144 20.26 5.01 12.94
CA ARG A 144 21.36 5.89 13.33
C ARG A 144 22.53 5.78 12.36
N ARG A 145 22.90 4.57 11.94
CA ARG A 145 23.98 4.37 10.96
C ARG A 145 23.65 5.01 9.62
N ARG A 146 22.41 4.82 9.12
CA ARG A 146 21.94 5.40 7.86
C ARG A 146 21.93 6.92 7.91
N ILE A 147 21.36 7.52 8.97
CA ILE A 147 21.37 8.97 9.17
C ILE A 147 22.81 9.50 9.23
N GLY A 148 23.68 8.83 9.97
CA GLY A 148 25.10 9.19 10.08
C GLY A 148 25.87 9.11 8.76
N ASN A 149 25.47 8.20 7.86
CA ASN A 149 26.08 8.01 6.54
C ASN A 149 25.44 8.88 5.44
N ALA A 150 24.49 9.75 5.77
CA ALA A 150 23.79 10.61 4.81
C ALA A 150 24.05 12.11 5.12
N PRO A 151 25.30 12.58 4.94
CA PRO A 151 25.72 13.92 5.33
C PRO A 151 25.09 15.04 4.51
N THR A 152 24.85 14.86 3.21
CA THR A 152 24.19 15.86 2.38
C THR A 152 22.70 15.95 2.72
N ALA A 153 22.04 14.81 2.93
CA ALA A 153 20.63 14.79 3.27
C ALA A 153 20.30 15.34 4.67
N TRP A 154 21.10 15.01 5.69
CA TRP A 154 20.79 15.36 7.08
C TRP A 154 21.74 16.42 7.62
N SER A 155 23.04 16.14 7.71
CA SER A 155 24.00 17.00 8.41
C SER A 155 24.19 18.37 7.75
N GLN A 156 24.12 18.47 6.43
CA GLN A 156 24.22 19.74 5.71
C GLN A 156 22.95 20.58 5.89
N VAL A 157 21.78 19.96 5.75
CA VAL A 157 20.48 20.63 5.94
C VAL A 157 20.31 21.09 7.38
N GLU A 158 20.72 20.27 8.36
CA GLU A 158 20.74 20.62 9.77
C GLU A 158 21.63 21.85 10.01
N ARG A 159 22.88 21.83 9.54
CA ARG A 159 23.80 22.97 9.70
C ARG A 159 23.25 24.24 9.06
N ALA A 160 22.68 24.15 7.86
CA ALA A 160 22.07 25.30 7.18
C ALA A 160 20.87 25.84 7.96
N SER A 161 20.01 24.95 8.46
CA SER A 161 18.81 25.31 9.25
C SER A 161 19.18 25.94 10.58
N LEU A 162 20.15 25.36 11.30
CA LEU A 162 20.66 25.91 12.57
C LEU A 162 21.37 27.25 12.37
N ALA A 163 22.15 27.40 11.30
CA ALA A 163 22.76 28.68 10.95
C ALA A 163 21.69 29.74 10.68
N GLN A 164 20.62 29.38 9.97
CA GLN A 164 19.51 30.30 9.71
C GLN A 164 18.74 30.64 10.99
N ALA A 165 18.43 29.67 11.85
CA ALA A 165 17.78 29.88 13.13
C ALA A 165 18.58 30.85 14.02
N ARG A 166 19.91 30.71 14.07
CA ARG A 166 20.81 31.62 14.79
C ARG A 166 20.81 33.04 14.21
N ARG A 167 20.69 33.16 12.88
CA ARG A 167 20.62 34.47 12.20
C ARG A 167 19.33 35.21 12.51
N VAL A 168 18.18 34.52 12.46
CA VAL A 168 16.88 35.18 12.65
C VAL A 168 16.46 35.29 14.11
N GLY A 169 16.97 34.43 14.99
CA GLY A 169 16.58 34.36 16.40
C GLY A 169 16.55 35.69 17.16
N PRO A 170 17.56 36.57 17.04
CA PRO A 170 17.54 37.89 17.70
C PRO A 170 16.46 38.83 17.16
N ALA A 171 16.13 38.76 15.87
CA ALA A 171 15.06 39.55 15.28
C ALA A 171 13.70 39.04 15.75
N THR A 172 13.47 37.73 15.67
CA THR A 172 12.26 37.07 16.16
C THR A 172 12.03 37.37 17.65
N ARG A 173 13.07 37.29 18.50
CA ARG A 173 12.95 37.60 19.93
C ARG A 173 12.53 39.04 20.21
N ARG A 174 13.00 40.01 19.41
CA ARG A 174 12.62 41.42 19.54
C ARG A 174 11.16 41.65 19.14
N MET A 175 10.70 40.97 18.09
CA MET A 175 9.32 41.05 17.61
C MET A 175 8.34 40.34 18.55
N ASP A 176 8.70 39.14 19.02
CA ASP A 176 7.84 38.27 19.84
C ASP A 176 7.88 38.58 21.34
N GLY A 177 8.86 39.35 21.79
CA GLY A 177 9.10 39.67 23.20
C GLY A 177 7.89 40.24 23.94
N PRO A 178 7.18 41.26 23.40
CA PRO A 178 6.03 41.84 24.11
C PRO A 178 4.81 40.89 24.16
N TRP A 179 4.81 39.82 23.36
CA TRP A 179 3.79 38.77 23.34
C TRP A 179 4.15 37.62 24.30
N ARG A 180 5.25 37.76 25.06
CA ARG A 180 5.79 36.78 26.00
C ARG A 180 5.95 35.37 25.40
N ARG A 181 6.15 35.28 24.08
CA ARG A 181 6.42 33.99 23.42
C ARG A 181 7.84 33.53 23.72
N ALA A 182 8.00 32.22 23.84
CA ALA A 182 9.30 31.61 24.04
C ALA A 182 10.23 31.91 22.84
N ALA A 183 11.52 32.12 23.13
CA ALA A 183 12.51 32.29 22.08
C ALA A 183 12.56 31.05 21.17
N LEU A 184 12.93 31.25 19.90
CA LEU A 184 13.11 30.18 18.93
C LEU A 184 14.00 29.07 19.52
N GLN A 185 13.45 27.87 19.67
CA GLN A 185 14.17 26.70 20.17
C GLN A 185 14.81 25.95 19.01
N THR A 186 16.10 25.65 19.11
CA THR A 186 16.83 24.84 18.12
C THR A 186 16.90 23.37 18.50
N ASP A 187 16.67 23.06 19.77
CA ASP A 187 16.64 21.69 20.28
C ASP A 187 15.21 21.20 20.34
N TRP A 188 14.67 20.85 19.17
CA TRP A 188 13.31 20.33 19.06
C TRP A 188 13.19 18.92 19.62
N LEU A 189 14.29 18.15 19.66
CA LEU A 189 14.27 16.74 20.07
C LEU A 189 14.01 16.60 21.58
N SER A 190 14.54 17.52 22.39
CA SER A 190 14.27 17.55 23.83
C SER A 190 12.78 17.68 24.18
N ALA A 191 11.96 18.27 23.30
CA ALA A 191 10.52 18.37 23.50
C ALA A 191 9.77 17.03 23.35
N TRP A 192 10.43 16.00 22.80
CA TRP A 192 9.86 14.66 22.61
C TRP A 192 10.52 13.61 23.52
N ALA A 193 11.38 14.02 24.44
CA ALA A 193 12.15 13.10 25.29
C ALA A 193 11.26 12.26 26.22
N ASP A 194 10.05 12.73 26.53
CA ASP A 194 9.02 12.06 27.32
C ASP A 194 8.29 10.94 26.55
N VAL A 195 8.29 11.00 25.22
CA VAL A 195 7.59 10.04 24.34
C VAL A 195 8.51 8.90 23.90
N VAL A 196 9.82 9.06 24.04
CA VAL A 196 10.80 8.01 23.72
C VAL A 196 10.84 6.97 24.83
N PRO A 197 10.66 5.67 24.53
CA PRO A 197 10.76 4.61 25.52
C PRO A 197 12.07 4.71 26.33
N PRO A 198 12.03 4.58 27.67
CA PRO A 198 13.18 4.86 28.52
C PRO A 198 14.37 3.94 28.28
N ASP A 199 14.14 2.73 27.73
CA ASP A 199 15.15 1.78 27.28
C ASP A 199 15.93 2.24 26.03
N ARG A 200 15.42 3.24 25.31
CA ARG A 200 15.95 3.77 24.04
C ARG A 200 16.75 5.06 24.22
N LEU A 201 16.53 5.77 25.33
CA LEU A 201 17.33 6.93 25.70
C LEU A 201 18.68 6.45 26.26
N GLY A 202 19.74 6.56 25.45
CA GLY A 202 21.08 6.22 25.91
C GLY A 202 21.40 6.95 27.21
N ILE A 203 21.75 6.20 28.26
CA ILE A 203 22.11 6.76 29.57
C ILE A 203 23.27 7.73 29.36
N ARG A 204 22.97 9.03 29.37
CA ARG A 204 23.99 10.08 29.37
C ARG A 204 24.67 9.99 30.73
N LYS A 205 25.77 9.22 30.84
CA LYS A 205 26.60 9.16 32.04
C LYS A 205 26.93 10.60 32.43
N GLY A 206 26.32 11.04 33.53
CA GLY A 206 26.40 12.41 34.00
C GLY A 206 27.85 12.81 34.26
N ARG A 207 28.26 13.90 33.64
CA ARG A 207 29.38 14.71 34.12
C ARG A 207 28.93 15.27 35.46
N LYS A 208 29.50 14.77 36.56
CA LYS A 208 29.37 15.43 37.87
C LYS A 208 30.07 16.81 37.81
N PRO A 209 29.55 17.82 38.52
CA PRO A 209 30.22 19.11 38.68
C PRO A 209 31.62 18.94 39.26
#